data_AF-A0A967N6E2-F1
#
_entry.id   AF-A0A967N6E2-F1
#
_cell.length_a   1.000
_cell.length_b   1.000
_cell.length_c   1.000
_cell.angle_alpha   90.00
_cell.angle_beta   90.00
_cell.angle_gamma   90.00
#
_symmetry.space_group_name_H-M   'P 1'
#
loop_
_entity.id
_entity.type
_entity.pdbx_description
1 polymer ?
#
loop_
_entity_poly.entity_id
_entity_poly.type
_entity_poly.pdbx_seq_one_letter_code
_entity_poly.pdbx_strand_id
1 'polypeptide(L)'
;MSEETDAPARLLVVNKSSNTLSIVNPGTRSEVAAVEVGYAPHEVAVSRDGRFAYVTDYGVGSRPGNTVSVVDLTRRERVRAIDL
;
A
#
# COMPACT_ATOMS: atom_id res chain seq x y z
N MET A 1 15.13 -29.58 -2.05
CA MET A 1 14.29 -28.67 -1.26
C MET A 1 14.71 -27.28 -1.67
N SER A 2 13.90 -26.59 -2.45
CA SER A 2 14.23 -25.27 -2.98
C SER A 2 14.11 -24.26 -1.84
N GLU A 3 15.13 -23.45 -1.63
CA GLU A 3 15.06 -22.30 -0.72
C GLU A 3 14.07 -21.29 -1.30
N GLU A 4 12.82 -21.38 -0.86
CA GLU A 4 11.90 -20.25 -0.92
C GLU A 4 12.46 -19.23 0.08
N THR A 5 13.24 -18.27 -0.41
CA THR A 5 13.67 -17.13 0.40
C THR A 5 12.42 -16.37 0.80
N ASP A 6 11.91 -16.65 1.99
CA ASP A 6 10.78 -15.95 2.60
C ASP A 6 11.12 -14.46 2.61
N ALA A 7 10.47 -13.69 1.74
CA ALA A 7 10.61 -12.25 1.76
C ALA A 7 10.17 -11.79 3.15
N PRO A 8 10.94 -10.95 3.86
CA PRO A 8 10.63 -10.61 5.24
C PRO A 8 9.19 -10.12 5.34
N ALA A 9 8.43 -10.70 6.27
CA ALA A 9 7.03 -10.33 6.52
C ALA A 9 6.91 -8.80 6.63
N ARG A 10 5.93 -8.22 5.95
CA ARG A 10 5.68 -6.76 5.97
C ARG A 10 4.27 -6.51 6.48
N LEU A 11 4.15 -5.52 7.36
CA LEU A 11 2.87 -4.94 7.73
C LEU A 11 2.61 -3.72 6.84
N LEU A 12 1.42 -3.68 6.22
CA LEU A 12 0.97 -2.54 5.45
C LEU A 12 -0.05 -1.75 6.27
N VAL A 13 0.13 -0.44 6.35
CA VAL A 13 -0.78 0.46 7.08
C VAL A 13 -1.27 1.54 6.13
N VAL A 14 -2.59 1.62 5.94
CA VAL A 14 -3.22 2.66 5.14
C VAL A 14 -3.50 3.86 6.03
N ASN A 15 -2.82 4.97 5.76
CA ASN A 15 -2.94 6.18 6.57
C ASN A 15 -3.86 7.19 5.88
N LYS A 16 -5.14 7.18 6.28
CA LYS A 16 -6.18 8.01 5.68
C LYS A 16 -5.83 9.51 5.64
N SER A 17 -5.34 10.07 6.74
CA SER A 17 -5.11 11.52 6.83
C SER A 17 -3.85 11.99 6.11
N SER A 18 -2.81 11.16 6.02
CA SER A 18 -1.55 11.52 5.35
C SER A 18 -1.53 11.16 3.87
N ASN A 19 -2.54 10.45 3.37
CA ASN A 19 -2.59 9.94 1.99
C ASN A 19 -1.39 9.03 1.66
N THR A 20 -1.01 8.15 2.59
CA THR A 20 0.12 7.24 2.42
C THR A 20 -0.22 5.80 2.74
N LEU A 21 0.52 4.88 2.12
CA LEU A 21 0.66 3.49 2.53
C LEU A 21 2.02 3.31 3.21
N SER A 22 2.04 3.06 4.51
CA SER A 22 3.27 2.74 5.24
C SER A 22 3.60 1.25 5.10
N ILE A 23 4.88 0.96 4.89
CA ILE A 23 5.46 -0.37 4.88
C ILE A 23 6.28 -0.50 6.16
N VAL A 24 5.89 -1.40 7.06
CA VAL A 24 6.49 -1.57 8.38
C VAL A 24 7.16 -2.94 8.47
N ASN A 25 8.35 -2.98 9.05
CA ASN A 25 8.98 -4.23 9.48
C ASN A 25 8.42 -4.59 10.86
N PRO A 26 7.67 -5.71 11.00
CA PRO A 26 7.05 -6.08 12.27
C PRO A 26 8.06 -6.58 13.32
N GLY A 27 9.21 -7.10 12.90
CA GLY A 27 10.26 -7.58 13.81
C GLY A 27 10.99 -6.43 14.50
N THR A 28 11.37 -5.39 13.75
CA THR A 28 12.02 -4.19 14.29
C THR A 28 11.04 -3.12 14.74
N ARG A 29 9.75 -3.25 14.40
CA ARG A 29 8.69 -2.28 14.67
C ARG A 29 9.00 -0.88 14.11
N SER A 30 9.66 -0.84 12.96
CA SER A 30 10.08 0.40 12.32
C SER A 30 9.47 0.54 10.94
N GLU A 31 9.10 1.77 10.58
CA GLU A 31 8.70 2.10 9.22
C GLU A 31 9.90 1.99 8.28
N VAL A 32 9.70 1.27 7.18
CA VAL A 32 10.70 1.03 6.12
C VAL A 32 10.53 2.04 4.99
N ALA A 33 9.28 2.40 4.67
CA ALA A 33 8.92 3.43 3.70
C ALA A 33 7.47 3.87 3.91
N ALA A 34 7.16 5.07 3.47
CA ALA A 34 5.80 5.55 3.26
C ALA A 34 5.64 5.91 1.77
N VAL A 35 4.64 5.31 1.12
CA VAL A 35 4.36 5.54 -0.31
C VAL A 35 3.13 6.43 -0.43
N GLU A 36 3.23 7.54 -1.17
CA GLU A 36 2.08 8.39 -1.46
C GLU A 36 1.05 7.64 -2.31
N VAL A 37 -0.23 7.74 -1.92
CA VAL A 37 -1.37 7.16 -2.63
C VAL A 37 -2.41 8.25 -2.93
N GLY A 38 -3.62 7.88 -3.34
CA GLY A 38 -4.68 8.85 -3.60
C GLY A 38 -5.26 9.45 -2.32
N TYR A 39 -6.27 10.30 -2.51
CA TYR A 39 -6.84 11.08 -1.41
C TYR A 39 -7.68 10.22 -0.45
N ALA A 40 -7.38 10.34 0.85
CA ALA A 40 -8.06 9.67 1.96
C ALA A 40 -8.31 8.17 1.73
N PRO A 41 -7.24 7.36 1.68
CA PRO A 41 -7.35 5.93 1.42
C PRO A 41 -8.02 5.16 2.56
N HIS A 42 -8.61 3.97 2.28
CA HIS A 42 -9.28 3.13 3.29
C HIS A 42 -8.67 1.73 3.47
N GLU A 43 -8.63 0.98 2.37
CA GLU A 43 -8.41 -0.45 2.39
C GLU A 43 -7.23 -0.78 1.51
N VAL A 44 -6.58 -1.89 1.83
CA VAL A 44 -5.48 -2.43 1.03
C VAL A 44 -5.67 -3.92 0.82
N ALA A 45 -5.48 -4.37 -0.42
CA ALA A 45 -5.35 -5.77 -0.78
C ALA A 45 -3.97 -6.00 -1.41
N VAL A 46 -3.37 -7.18 -1.18
CA VAL A 46 -2.06 -7.53 -1.74
C VAL A 46 -2.22 -8.65 -2.75
N SER A 47 -1.51 -8.55 -3.88
CA SER A 47 -1.46 -9.60 -4.89
C SER A 47 -0.89 -10.90 -4.31
N ARG A 48 -1.27 -12.04 -4.90
CA ARG A 48 -0.85 -13.36 -4.41
C ARG A 48 0.67 -13.54 -4.37
N ASP A 49 1.39 -12.92 -5.31
CA ASP A 49 2.85 -12.94 -5.38
C ASP A 49 3.53 -11.91 -4.45
N GLY A 50 2.76 -11.15 -3.67
CA GLY A 50 3.28 -10.16 -2.73
C GLY A 50 3.89 -8.92 -3.37
N ARG A 51 3.78 -8.76 -4.70
CA ARG A 51 4.43 -7.67 -5.44
C ARG A 51 3.63 -6.38 -5.43
N PHE A 52 2.30 -6.45 -5.55
CA PHE A 52 1.45 -5.27 -5.67
C PHE A 52 0.51 -5.13 -4.48
N ALA A 53 0.36 -3.90 -3.98
CA ALA A 53 -0.74 -3.51 -3.13
C ALA A 53 -1.73 -2.64 -3.91
N TYR A 54 -3.02 -2.86 -3.70
CA TYR A 54 -4.12 -2.11 -4.27
C TYR A 54 -4.81 -1.37 -3.15
N VAL A 55 -4.77 -0.04 -3.19
CA VAL A 55 -5.30 0.83 -2.14
C VAL A 55 -6.50 1.59 -2.68
N THR A 56 -7.64 1.52 -1.99
CA THR A 56 -8.85 2.27 -2.38
C THR A 56 -8.78 3.70 -1.87
N ASP A 57 -8.86 4.67 -2.78
CA ASP A 57 -8.76 6.11 -2.51
C ASP A 57 -10.15 6.76 -2.63
N TYR A 58 -11.02 6.48 -1.68
CA TYR A 58 -12.45 6.86 -1.74
C TYR A 58 -12.75 8.30 -1.28
N GLY A 59 -11.76 9.02 -0.75
CA GLY A 59 -11.96 10.37 -0.26
C GLY A 59 -12.69 10.44 1.09
N VAL A 60 -13.41 11.54 1.30
CA VAL A 60 -14.26 11.77 2.47
C VAL A 60 -15.61 12.31 1.99
N GLY A 61 -16.64 12.34 2.86
CA GLY A 61 -18.00 12.69 2.45
C GLY A 61 -18.13 14.03 1.69
N SER A 62 -17.35 15.05 2.04
CA SER A 62 -17.36 16.35 1.35
C SER A 62 -16.52 16.41 0.07
N ARG A 63 -15.62 15.43 -0.13
CA ARG A 63 -14.73 15.34 -1.29
C ARG A 63 -14.50 13.86 -1.61
N PRO A 64 -15.38 13.23 -2.40
CA PRO A 64 -15.20 11.85 -2.80
C PRO A 64 -13.94 11.70 -3.65
N GLY A 65 -13.27 10.57 -3.49
CA GLY A 65 -12.22 10.08 -4.36
C GLY A 65 -12.76 8.94 -5.21
N ASN A 66 -12.14 8.74 -6.37
CA ASN A 66 -12.60 7.76 -7.36
C ASN A 66 -11.41 6.98 -7.94
N THR A 67 -10.35 6.75 -7.15
CA THR A 67 -9.18 6.02 -7.64
C THR A 67 -8.84 4.79 -6.82
N VAL A 68 -8.18 3.83 -7.48
CA VAL A 68 -7.42 2.76 -6.83
C VAL A 68 -5.95 2.98 -7.13
N SER A 69 -5.13 3.14 -6.09
CA SER A 69 -3.68 3.23 -6.22
C SER A 69 -3.06 1.84 -6.27
N VAL A 70 -2.22 1.58 -7.28
CA VAL A 70 -1.42 0.36 -7.40
C VAL A 70 0.01 0.68 -6.98
N VAL A 71 0.48 0.00 -5.95
CA VAL A 71 1.82 0.19 -5.38
C VAL A 71 2.66 -1.06 -5.64
N ASP A 72 3.81 -0.91 -6.30
CA ASP A 72 4.83 -1.97 -6.37
C ASP A 72 5.59 -1.97 -5.04
N LEU A 73 5.42 -3.04 -4.26
CA LEU A 73 5.97 -3.16 -2.91
C LEU A 73 7.46 -3.53 -2.90
N THR A 74 8.00 -4.01 -4.02
CA THR A 74 9.44 -4.25 -4.18
C THR A 74 10.16 -2.94 -4.41
N ARG A 75 9.60 -2.09 -5.29
CA ARG A 75 10.12 -0.75 -5.59
C ARG A 75 9.72 0.30 -4.56
N ARG A 76 8.67 0.03 -3.78
CA ARG A 76 8.06 0.94 -2.79
C ARG A 76 7.58 2.23 -3.46
N GLU A 77 6.83 2.06 -4.53
CA GLU A 77 6.44 3.12 -5.45
C GLU A 77 4.99 2.94 -5.90
N ARG A 78 4.21 4.03 -5.94
CA ARG A 78 2.89 4.03 -6.61
C ARG A 78 3.11 4.03 -8.11
N VAL A 79 2.90 2.89 -8.74
CA VAL A 79 3.16 2.68 -10.17
C VAL A 79 1.94 3.01 -11.04
N ARG A 80 0.74 3.08 -10.45
CA ARG A 80 -0.47 3.43 -11.20
C ARG A 80 -1.58 4.00 -10.31
N ALA A 81 -2.43 4.80 -10.93
CA ALA A 81 -3.77 5.13 -10.48
C ALA A 81 -4.78 4.54 -11.47
N ILE A 82 -5.81 3.88 -10.97
CA ILE A 82 -6.96 3.43 -11.77
C ILE A 82 -8.11 4.36 -11.42
N ASP A 83 -8.58 5.13 -12.39
CA ASP A 83 -9.78 5.95 -12.25
C ASP A 83 -11.04 5.07 -12.39
N LEU A 84 -12.02 5.32 -11.51
CA LEU A 84 -13.33 4.67 -11.47
C LEU A 84 -14.44 5.65 -11.85
#